data_AF-A0A9X1PPQ8-F1
#
_entry.id   AF-A0A9X1PPQ8-F1
#
_cell.length_a   1.000
_cell.length_b   1.000
_cell.length_c   1.000
_cell.angle_alpha   90.00
_cell.angle_beta   90.00
_cell.angle_gamma   90.00
#
_symmetry.space_group_name_H-M   'P 1'
#
loop_
_entity.id
_entity.type
_entity.pdbx_description
1 polymer ?
#
loop_
_entity_poly.entity_id
_entity_poly.type
_entity_poly.pdbx_seq_one_letter_code
_entity_poly.pdbx_strand_id
1 'polypeptide(L)'
;MKIYILKRLLILSLVLIAAFGCAENQEGDLKKAEKRYNFRKAVTEDDALYPTYFLAKNGVITKELVDAERALKARLNETAPIPLPAENAQLTGAQKDAIVQTYKRFLQTHEEDPLLIRHFRNKYAKVILQEYDVIKSDDHALIAYLTKELIDSECGRFTLIFEGMNKIKGQVADDQYNLLVSEFEKQIEQSLNLHKQAKAAMPGLIQKMKDKPEIVQGGLKADFAIELNEIDDLSPRIEKLEKYLVQAESL
;
A
#
# COMPACT_ATOMS: atom_id res chain seq x y z
N MET A 1 46.36 -24.85 -14.53
CA MET A 1 44.88 -24.78 -14.41
C MET A 1 44.36 -24.52 -12.98
N LYS A 2 45.01 -24.99 -11.90
CA LYS A 2 44.54 -24.81 -10.50
C LYS A 2 44.65 -23.37 -9.94
N ILE A 3 45.62 -22.58 -10.39
CA ILE A 3 45.88 -21.21 -9.87
C ILE A 3 44.83 -20.19 -10.33
N TYR A 4 44.24 -20.39 -11.51
CA TYR A 4 43.24 -19.46 -12.07
C TYR A 4 41.88 -19.57 -11.35
N ILE A 5 41.53 -20.77 -10.89
CA ILE A 5 40.30 -21.03 -10.14
C ILE A 5 40.39 -20.41 -8.73
N LEU A 6 41.56 -20.50 -8.08
CA LEU A 6 41.80 -19.91 -6.76
C LEU A 6 41.69 -18.37 -6.78
N LYS A 7 42.22 -17.73 -7.83
CA LYS A 7 42.13 -16.27 -8.00
C LYS A 7 40.68 -15.80 -8.23
N ARG A 8 39.88 -16.55 -9.00
CA ARG A 8 38.45 -16.21 -9.20
C ARG A 8 37.63 -16.36 -7.92
N LEU A 9 37.88 -17.40 -7.12
CA LEU A 9 37.22 -17.59 -5.82
C LEU A 9 37.56 -16.49 -4.82
N LEU A 10 38.82 -16.04 -4.77
CA LEU A 10 39.24 -14.91 -3.91
C LEU A 10 38.64 -13.57 -4.34
N ILE A 11 38.47 -13.33 -5.65
CA ILE A 11 37.82 -12.11 -6.15
C ILE A 11 36.31 -12.15 -5.86
N LEU A 12 35.67 -13.30 -6.06
CA LEU A 12 34.24 -13.48 -5.73
C LEU A 12 33.97 -13.32 -4.22
N SER A 13 34.86 -13.82 -3.35
CA SER A 13 34.71 -13.63 -1.90
C SER A 13 34.95 -12.17 -1.49
N LEU A 14 35.89 -11.46 -2.12
CA LEU A 14 36.11 -10.01 -1.89
C LEU A 14 34.92 -9.16 -2.36
N VAL A 15 34.28 -9.50 -3.47
CA VAL A 15 33.07 -8.81 -3.96
C VAL A 15 31.89 -9.07 -3.04
N LEU A 16 31.72 -10.30 -2.53
CA LEU A 16 30.71 -10.62 -1.52
C LEU A 16 30.95 -9.86 -0.21
N ILE A 17 32.19 -9.83 0.30
CA ILE A 17 32.52 -9.09 1.55
C ILE A 17 32.32 -7.58 1.37
N ALA A 18 32.67 -7.01 0.22
CA ALA A 18 32.44 -5.59 -0.07
C ALA A 18 30.93 -5.26 -0.22
N ALA A 19 30.14 -6.15 -0.81
CA ALA A 19 28.69 -5.97 -0.91
C ALA A 19 27.98 -6.06 0.46
N PHE A 20 28.38 -7.02 1.31
CA PHE A 20 27.84 -7.15 2.67
C PHE A 20 28.33 -6.02 3.60
N GLY A 21 29.59 -5.61 3.51
CA GLY A 21 30.13 -4.49 4.30
C GLY A 21 29.60 -3.11 3.92
N CYS A 22 29.16 -2.92 2.66
CA CYS A 22 28.44 -1.71 2.24
C CYS A 22 26.99 -1.70 2.74
N ALA A 23 26.33 -2.86 2.81
CA ALA A 23 24.96 -2.97 3.31
C ALA A 23 24.87 -2.73 4.83
N GLU A 24 25.77 -3.31 5.64
CA GLU A 24 25.79 -3.09 7.10
C GLU A 24 26.11 -1.63 7.47
N ASN A 25 27.01 -0.97 6.74
CA ASN A 25 27.32 0.44 6.98
C ASN A 25 26.18 1.38 6.57
N GLN A 26 25.38 1.02 5.56
CA GLN A 26 24.21 1.79 5.16
C GLN A 26 23.10 1.75 6.22
N GLU A 27 22.86 0.58 6.83
CA GLU A 27 21.85 0.42 7.89
C GLU A 27 22.22 1.22 9.15
N GLY A 28 23.50 1.23 9.51
CA GLY A 28 24.02 2.04 10.62
C GLY A 28 23.92 3.55 10.37
N ASP A 29 24.08 4.00 9.13
CA ASP A 29 23.95 5.40 8.74
C ASP A 29 22.49 5.87 8.69
N LEU A 30 21.57 4.99 8.29
CA LEU A 30 20.12 5.22 8.37
C LEU A 30 19.67 5.47 9.82
N LYS A 31 20.03 4.59 10.74
CA LYS A 31 19.71 4.71 12.18
C LYS A 31 20.29 5.98 12.81
N LYS A 32 21.47 6.42 12.37
CA LYS A 32 22.08 7.69 12.84
C LYS A 32 21.37 8.91 12.29
N ALA A 33 20.92 8.88 11.03
CA ALA A 33 20.15 9.97 10.43
C ALA A 33 18.77 10.10 11.10
N GLU A 34 18.09 8.98 11.35
CA GLU A 34 16.78 8.92 12.01
C GLU A 34 16.80 9.65 13.37
N LYS A 35 17.78 9.29 14.22
CA LYS A 35 17.99 9.89 15.54
C LYS A 35 18.38 11.37 15.49
N ARG A 36 19.09 11.81 14.45
CA ARG A 36 19.58 13.20 14.33
C ARG A 36 18.50 14.19 13.91
N TYR A 37 17.46 13.72 13.21
CA TYR A 37 16.45 14.59 12.62
C TYR A 37 15.04 14.47 13.25
N ASN A 38 14.88 13.65 14.29
CA ASN A 38 13.60 13.42 15.00
C ASN A 38 12.45 13.05 14.04
N PHE A 39 12.69 12.11 13.14
CA PHE A 39 11.62 11.57 12.32
C PHE A 39 10.66 10.78 13.20
N ARG A 40 9.39 11.18 13.25
CA ARG A 40 8.31 10.41 13.89
C ARG A 40 7.65 9.58 12.81
N LYS A 41 7.74 8.25 12.92
CA LYS A 41 7.00 7.27 12.12
C LYS A 41 5.58 7.78 11.84
N ALA A 42 5.18 7.88 10.58
CA ALA A 42 3.76 8.00 10.28
C ALA A 42 3.18 6.65 10.65
N VAL A 43 2.48 6.62 11.78
CA VAL A 43 1.59 5.51 12.08
C VAL A 43 0.49 5.63 11.02
N THR A 44 0.65 4.98 9.87
CA THR A 44 -0.54 4.57 9.14
C THR A 44 -1.25 3.61 10.07
N GLU A 45 -2.47 3.97 10.46
CA GLU A 45 -3.29 3.21 11.42
C GLU A 45 -3.62 1.78 10.94
N ASP A 46 -3.05 1.33 9.82
CA ASP A 46 -3.35 0.08 9.13
C ASP A 46 -2.13 -0.42 8.33
N ASP A 47 -1.28 -1.24 8.97
CA ASP A 47 -0.11 -1.93 8.36
C ASP A 47 -0.46 -2.83 7.15
N ALA A 48 -1.75 -2.89 6.77
CA ALA A 48 -2.26 -3.63 5.63
C ALA A 48 -2.41 -2.79 4.34
N LEU A 49 -2.09 -1.49 4.36
CA LEU A 49 -2.21 -0.63 3.18
C LEU A 49 -0.92 -0.65 2.34
N TYR A 50 -1.05 -0.84 1.03
CA TYR A 50 0.03 -0.78 0.04
C TYR A 50 -0.37 0.10 -1.15
N PRO A 51 -0.46 1.43 -0.96
CA PRO A 51 -0.90 2.34 -2.00
C PRO A 51 -0.14 2.19 -3.32
N THR A 52 -0.86 2.10 -4.43
CA THR A 52 -0.31 1.94 -5.79
C THR A 52 -0.51 3.17 -6.66
N TYR A 53 -1.17 4.20 -6.14
CA TYR A 53 -1.36 5.45 -6.82
C TYR A 53 -0.14 6.37 -6.67
N PHE A 54 0.21 7.03 -7.76
CA PHE A 54 1.23 8.06 -7.77
C PHE A 54 0.74 9.27 -6.98
N LEU A 55 1.22 9.46 -5.76
CA LEU A 55 1.24 10.80 -5.19
C LEU A 55 2.28 11.67 -5.92
N ALA A 56 3.32 11.07 -6.49
CA ALA A 56 4.41 11.78 -7.11
C ALA A 56 4.58 11.43 -8.60
N LYS A 57 4.51 12.43 -9.49
CA LYS A 57 4.84 12.26 -10.93
C LYS A 57 6.25 11.69 -11.19
N ASN A 58 7.15 11.72 -10.20
CA ASN A 58 8.55 11.27 -10.30
C ASN A 58 9.03 10.47 -9.07
N GLY A 59 8.12 9.86 -8.29
CA GLY A 59 8.48 9.18 -7.03
C GLY A 59 8.78 10.11 -5.85
N VAL A 60 8.89 11.42 -6.08
CA VAL A 60 9.06 12.46 -5.03
C VAL A 60 7.71 12.92 -4.48
N ILE A 61 7.32 12.43 -3.31
CA ILE A 61 6.08 12.86 -2.66
C ILE A 61 6.34 14.20 -1.96
N THR A 62 5.56 15.22 -2.29
CA THR A 62 5.74 16.57 -1.74
C THR A 62 4.85 16.82 -0.51
N LYS A 63 5.18 17.87 0.25
CA LYS A 63 4.36 18.32 1.39
C LYS A 63 2.92 18.61 0.98
N GLU A 64 2.73 19.27 -0.15
CA GLU A 64 1.42 19.67 -0.67
C GLU A 64 0.53 18.45 -0.93
N LEU A 65 1.12 17.35 -1.39
CA LEU A 65 0.41 16.09 -1.63
C LEU A 65 -0.02 15.43 -0.32
N VAL A 66 0.84 15.43 0.70
CA VAL A 66 0.51 14.91 2.03
C VAL A 66 -0.56 15.75 2.71
N ASP A 67 -0.45 17.08 2.63
CA ASP A 67 -1.44 17.98 3.21
C ASP A 67 -2.78 17.87 2.47
N ALA A 68 -2.76 17.69 1.14
CA ALA A 68 -3.96 17.36 0.36
C ALA A 68 -4.58 16.02 0.79
N GLU A 69 -3.77 14.98 1.02
CA GLU A 69 -4.26 13.68 1.49
C GLU A 69 -4.86 13.77 2.91
N ARG A 70 -4.22 14.52 3.81
CA ARG A 70 -4.74 14.76 5.17
C ARG A 70 -6.06 15.54 5.13
N ALA A 71 -6.11 16.60 4.33
CA ALA A 71 -7.32 17.39 4.14
C ALA A 71 -8.45 16.55 3.53
N LEU A 72 -8.12 15.64 2.62
CA LEU A 72 -9.09 14.74 2.02
C LEU A 72 -9.60 13.68 3.01
N LYS A 73 -8.74 13.12 3.85
CA LYS A 73 -9.15 12.23 4.96
C LYS A 73 -10.10 12.94 5.93
N ALA A 74 -9.82 14.21 6.25
CA ALA A 74 -10.71 15.03 7.07
C ALA A 74 -12.05 15.29 6.37
N ARG A 75 -12.04 15.73 5.10
CA ARG A 75 -13.25 15.90 4.28
C ARG A 75 -14.06 14.62 4.23
N LEU A 76 -13.43 13.46 4.02
CA LEU A 76 -14.10 12.16 3.99
C LEU A 76 -14.81 11.88 5.32
N ASN A 77 -14.19 12.17 6.47
CA ASN A 77 -14.85 12.01 7.77
C ASN A 77 -16.05 12.95 7.97
N GLU A 78 -16.04 14.12 7.34
CA GLU A 78 -17.14 15.10 7.38
C GLU A 78 -18.27 14.78 6.39
N THR A 79 -17.93 14.21 5.23
CA THR A 79 -18.87 13.96 4.12
C THR A 79 -19.39 12.53 4.04
N ALA A 80 -18.68 11.55 4.61
CA ALA A 80 -18.94 10.15 4.27
C ALA A 80 -19.83 9.40 5.29
N PRO A 81 -20.95 8.81 4.83
CA PRO A 81 -22.21 8.73 5.56
C PRO A 81 -22.62 7.30 5.92
N ILE A 82 -21.66 6.37 5.99
CA ILE A 82 -21.93 4.99 6.40
C ILE A 82 -21.53 4.86 7.87
N PRO A 83 -22.50 4.71 8.80
CA PRO A 83 -22.19 4.53 10.20
C PRO A 83 -21.41 3.24 10.40
N LEU A 84 -20.55 3.19 11.41
CA LEU A 84 -20.07 1.90 11.89
C LEU A 84 -21.23 1.19 12.60
N PRO A 85 -21.40 -0.12 12.41
CA PRO A 85 -22.36 -0.87 13.18
C PRO A 85 -22.00 -0.78 14.67
N ALA A 86 -23.00 -0.75 15.55
CA ALA A 86 -22.75 -0.86 16.98
C ALA A 86 -22.10 -2.22 17.29
N GLU A 87 -21.29 -2.29 18.34
CA GLU A 87 -20.69 -3.55 18.78
C GLU A 87 -21.79 -4.61 19.00
N ASN A 88 -21.64 -5.77 18.35
CA ASN A 88 -22.60 -6.88 18.36
C ASN A 88 -23.96 -6.61 17.68
N ALA A 89 -24.07 -5.56 16.85
CA ALA A 89 -25.28 -5.31 16.08
C ALA A 89 -25.56 -6.44 15.07
N GLN A 90 -26.68 -7.13 15.24
CA GLN A 90 -27.20 -8.05 14.23
C GLN A 90 -28.03 -7.26 13.21
N LEU A 91 -27.39 -6.89 12.11
CA LEU A 91 -28.05 -6.16 11.03
C LEU A 91 -28.85 -7.11 10.14
N THR A 92 -30.10 -6.73 9.87
CA THR A 92 -30.97 -7.41 8.91
C THR A 92 -30.47 -7.22 7.47
N GLY A 93 -30.90 -8.08 6.55
CA GLY A 93 -30.58 -7.95 5.12
C GLY A 93 -30.93 -6.56 4.57
N ALA A 94 -32.14 -6.05 4.88
CA ALA A 94 -32.58 -4.73 4.44
C ALA A 94 -31.69 -3.58 4.95
N GLN A 95 -31.12 -3.70 6.16
CA GLN A 95 -30.18 -2.70 6.67
C GLN A 95 -28.85 -2.75 5.91
N LYS A 96 -28.34 -3.96 5.62
CA LYS A 96 -27.12 -4.12 4.80
C LYS A 96 -27.33 -3.57 3.39
N ASP A 97 -28.48 -3.85 2.78
CA ASP A 97 -28.84 -3.32 1.45
C ASP A 97 -28.89 -1.80 1.43
N ALA A 98 -29.48 -1.17 2.43
CA ALA A 98 -29.55 0.29 2.54
C ALA A 98 -28.15 0.94 2.61
N ILE A 99 -27.21 0.28 3.30
CA ILE A 99 -25.82 0.73 3.39
C ILE A 99 -25.11 0.58 2.04
N VAL A 100 -25.30 -0.53 1.34
CA VAL A 100 -24.75 -0.74 -0.01
C VAL A 100 -25.32 0.29 -1.01
N GLN A 101 -26.60 0.63 -0.91
CA GLN A 101 -27.19 1.68 -1.74
C GLN A 101 -26.63 3.07 -1.42
N THR A 102 -26.39 3.36 -0.15
CA THR A 102 -25.72 4.61 0.27
C THR A 102 -24.30 4.69 -0.28
N TYR A 103 -23.56 3.58 -0.22
CA TYR A 103 -22.23 3.44 -0.82
C TYR A 103 -22.25 3.75 -2.32
N LYS A 104 -23.13 3.07 -3.08
CA LYS A 104 -23.26 3.26 -4.53
C LYS A 104 -23.64 4.68 -4.91
N ARG A 105 -24.59 5.29 -4.18
CA ARG A 105 -25.02 6.67 -4.42
C ARG A 105 -23.89 7.67 -4.19
N PHE A 106 -23.08 7.46 -3.14
CA PHE A 106 -21.94 8.34 -2.87
C PHE A 106 -20.94 8.33 -4.02
N LEU A 107 -20.59 7.15 -4.54
CA LEU A 107 -19.69 7.01 -5.68
C LEU A 107 -20.22 7.73 -6.93
N GLN A 108 -21.51 7.59 -7.22
CA GLN A 108 -22.15 8.28 -8.35
C GLN A 108 -22.14 9.80 -8.19
N THR A 109 -22.39 10.30 -6.98
CA THR A 109 -22.50 11.74 -6.72
C THR A 109 -21.14 12.45 -6.78
N HIS A 110 -20.04 11.71 -6.61
CA HIS A 110 -18.69 12.27 -6.52
C HIS A 110 -17.77 11.72 -7.62
N GLU A 111 -18.31 11.22 -8.74
CA GLU A 111 -17.54 10.60 -9.84
C GLU A 111 -16.39 11.48 -10.38
N GLU A 112 -16.54 12.80 -10.26
CA GLU A 112 -15.58 13.81 -10.68
C GLU A 112 -14.42 14.07 -9.67
N ASP A 113 -14.49 13.54 -8.44
CA ASP A 113 -13.43 13.66 -7.43
C ASP A 113 -12.72 12.30 -7.23
N PRO A 114 -11.76 11.93 -8.10
CA PRO A 114 -11.14 10.61 -8.10
C PRO A 114 -10.35 10.32 -6.82
N LEU A 115 -9.79 11.36 -6.17
CA LEU A 115 -9.11 11.20 -4.89
C LEU A 115 -10.12 10.88 -3.79
N LEU A 116 -11.23 11.62 -3.71
CA LEU A 116 -12.28 11.34 -2.72
C LEU A 116 -12.85 9.93 -2.88
N ILE A 117 -13.17 9.53 -4.11
CA ILE A 117 -13.67 8.19 -4.42
C ILE A 117 -12.67 7.13 -3.98
N ARG A 118 -11.39 7.31 -4.30
CA ARG A 118 -10.36 6.34 -3.94
C ARG A 118 -10.36 6.03 -2.45
N HIS A 119 -10.30 7.08 -1.63
CA HIS A 119 -10.29 6.92 -0.17
C HIS A 119 -11.63 6.44 0.37
N PHE A 120 -12.75 6.84 -0.24
CA PHE A 120 -14.07 6.34 0.09
C PHE A 120 -14.19 4.83 -0.15
N ARG A 121 -13.78 4.35 -1.33
CA ARG A 121 -13.74 2.93 -1.70
C ARG A 121 -12.94 2.13 -0.69
N ASN A 122 -11.70 2.55 -0.45
CA ASN A 122 -10.80 1.88 0.49
C ASN A 122 -11.38 1.77 1.90
N LYS A 123 -11.98 2.87 2.42
CA LYS A 123 -12.52 2.90 3.78
C LYS A 123 -13.80 2.08 3.88
N TYR A 124 -14.77 2.35 3.01
CA TYR A 124 -16.12 1.83 3.20
C TYR A 124 -16.34 0.45 2.57
N ALA A 125 -15.62 0.06 1.52
CA ALA A 125 -15.67 -1.32 1.07
C ALA A 125 -15.10 -2.26 2.16
N LYS A 126 -14.02 -1.86 2.85
CA LYS A 126 -13.51 -2.57 4.05
C LYS A 126 -14.58 -2.68 5.13
N VAL A 127 -15.18 -1.55 5.53
CA VAL A 127 -16.21 -1.51 6.58
C VAL A 127 -17.38 -2.42 6.22
N ILE A 128 -17.88 -2.36 4.99
CA ILE A 128 -19.01 -3.19 4.56
C ILE A 128 -18.63 -4.68 4.53
N LEU A 129 -17.43 -5.02 4.04
CA LEU A 129 -16.98 -6.42 4.02
C LEU A 129 -16.81 -6.99 5.43
N GLN A 130 -16.12 -6.27 6.32
CA GLN A 130 -15.70 -6.77 7.62
C GLN A 130 -16.71 -6.45 8.73
N GLU A 131 -17.02 -5.18 8.96
CA GLU A 131 -17.86 -4.75 10.10
C GLU A 131 -19.34 -5.08 9.88
N TYR A 132 -19.81 -5.04 8.64
CA TYR A 132 -21.17 -5.46 8.29
C TYR A 132 -21.27 -6.97 8.00
N ASP A 133 -20.19 -7.72 8.21
CA ASP A 133 -20.10 -9.17 8.02
C ASP A 133 -20.57 -9.64 6.63
N VAL A 134 -20.41 -8.82 5.58
CA VAL A 134 -20.77 -9.22 4.21
C VAL A 134 -19.86 -10.34 3.72
N ILE A 135 -18.58 -10.34 4.13
CA ILE A 135 -17.63 -11.41 3.76
C ILE A 135 -18.07 -12.80 4.23
N LYS A 136 -18.83 -12.87 5.34
CA LYS A 136 -19.36 -14.13 5.90
C LYS A 136 -20.68 -14.56 5.27
N SER A 137 -21.32 -13.70 4.48
CA SER A 137 -22.59 -14.00 3.82
C SER A 137 -22.41 -14.90 2.59
N ASP A 138 -23.53 -15.37 2.04
CA ASP A 138 -23.58 -16.12 0.77
C ASP A 138 -23.91 -15.21 -0.43
N ASP A 139 -23.92 -13.88 -0.24
CA ASP A 139 -24.07 -12.92 -1.33
C ASP A 139 -22.74 -12.73 -2.06
N HIS A 140 -22.36 -13.74 -2.83
CA HIS A 140 -21.10 -13.77 -3.59
C HIS A 140 -21.01 -12.63 -4.61
N ALA A 141 -22.14 -12.15 -5.13
CA ALA A 141 -22.18 -11.02 -6.06
C ALA A 141 -21.79 -9.71 -5.35
N LEU A 142 -22.30 -9.48 -4.15
CA LEU A 142 -21.92 -8.32 -3.35
C LEU A 142 -20.46 -8.40 -2.89
N ILE A 143 -19.99 -9.58 -2.49
CA ILE A 143 -18.58 -9.79 -2.12
C ILE A 143 -17.67 -9.50 -3.32
N ALA A 144 -18.01 -9.97 -4.52
CA ALA A 144 -17.26 -9.68 -5.74
C ALA A 144 -17.24 -8.19 -6.07
N TYR A 145 -18.40 -7.52 -5.95
CA TYR A 145 -18.50 -6.07 -6.13
C TYR A 145 -17.58 -5.31 -5.16
N LEU A 146 -17.66 -5.58 -3.85
CA LEU A 146 -16.83 -4.88 -2.85
C LEU A 146 -15.35 -5.22 -2.95
N THR A 147 -15.01 -6.45 -3.37
CA THR A 147 -13.63 -6.85 -3.65
C THR A 147 -13.07 -6.06 -4.83
N LYS A 148 -13.85 -5.89 -5.90
CA LYS A 148 -13.48 -5.01 -7.01
C LYS A 148 -13.27 -3.58 -6.54
N GLU A 149 -14.16 -3.05 -5.72
CA GLU A 149 -14.04 -1.69 -5.19
C GLU A 149 -12.76 -1.49 -4.36
N LEU A 150 -12.29 -2.52 -3.64
CA LEU A 150 -10.98 -2.50 -2.97
C LEU A 150 -9.81 -2.49 -3.96
N ILE A 151 -9.89 -3.25 -5.06
CA ILE A 151 -8.88 -3.23 -6.12
C ILE A 151 -8.85 -1.85 -6.80
N ASP A 152 -10.02 -1.33 -7.19
CA ASP A 152 -10.19 -0.03 -7.84
C ASP A 152 -9.83 1.16 -6.91
N SER A 153 -9.70 0.92 -5.60
CA SER A 153 -9.22 1.92 -4.66
C SER A 153 -7.71 2.14 -4.73
N GLU A 154 -6.93 1.27 -5.38
CA GLU A 154 -5.46 1.45 -5.48
C GLU A 154 -4.76 1.59 -4.12
N CYS A 155 -5.42 1.21 -3.01
CA CYS A 155 -4.86 1.30 -1.65
C CYS A 155 -4.15 0.00 -1.22
N GLY A 156 -4.25 -1.07 -2.02
CA GLY A 156 -3.49 -2.31 -1.82
C GLY A 156 -3.83 -3.06 -0.54
N ARG A 157 -5.13 -3.23 -0.22
CA ARG A 157 -5.60 -4.05 0.92
C ARG A 157 -5.52 -5.55 0.62
N PHE A 158 -4.33 -6.03 0.29
CA PHE A 158 -4.15 -7.34 -0.35
C PHE A 158 -4.70 -8.51 0.47
N THR A 159 -4.53 -8.53 1.80
CA THR A 159 -5.11 -9.60 2.64
C THR A 159 -6.63 -9.69 2.51
N LEU A 160 -7.35 -8.56 2.55
CA LEU A 160 -8.80 -8.54 2.45
C LEU A 160 -9.27 -8.83 1.02
N ILE A 161 -8.52 -8.38 0.01
CA ILE A 161 -8.77 -8.73 -1.38
C ILE A 161 -8.63 -10.24 -1.58
N PHE A 162 -7.58 -10.88 -1.06
CA PHE A 162 -7.41 -12.34 -1.08
C PHE A 162 -8.58 -13.07 -0.42
N GLU A 163 -9.03 -12.61 0.75
CA GLU A 163 -10.18 -13.19 1.44
C GLU A 163 -11.44 -13.13 0.56
N GLY A 164 -11.70 -11.97 -0.06
CA GLY A 164 -12.78 -11.77 -1.01
C GLY A 164 -12.69 -12.70 -2.22
N MET A 165 -11.52 -12.75 -2.88
CA MET A 165 -11.27 -13.60 -4.04
C MET A 165 -11.51 -15.09 -3.73
N ASN A 166 -10.97 -15.59 -2.61
CA ASN A 166 -11.19 -16.98 -2.20
C ASN A 166 -12.66 -17.29 -1.93
N LYS A 167 -13.42 -16.34 -1.38
CA LYS A 167 -14.84 -16.51 -1.07
C LYS A 167 -15.74 -16.51 -2.31
N ILE A 168 -15.32 -15.90 -3.41
CA ILE A 168 -16.08 -15.85 -4.67
C ILE A 168 -15.61 -16.86 -5.72
N LYS A 169 -14.47 -17.54 -5.51
CA LYS A 169 -13.92 -18.53 -6.44
C LYS A 169 -14.93 -19.65 -6.72
N GLY A 170 -15.27 -19.82 -8.00
CA GLY A 170 -16.28 -20.80 -8.46
C GLY A 170 -17.73 -20.44 -8.10
N GLN A 171 -17.99 -19.26 -7.53
CA GLN A 171 -19.33 -18.75 -7.18
C GLN A 171 -19.78 -17.60 -8.09
N VAL A 172 -18.86 -17.04 -8.87
CA VAL A 172 -19.12 -16.04 -9.92
C VAL A 172 -18.69 -16.58 -11.27
N ALA A 173 -19.07 -15.91 -12.35
CA ALA A 173 -18.68 -16.31 -13.69
C ALA A 173 -17.15 -16.25 -13.86
N ASP A 174 -16.58 -17.23 -14.58
CA ASP A 174 -15.13 -17.38 -14.72
C ASP A 174 -14.48 -16.16 -15.37
N ASP A 175 -15.14 -15.52 -16.33
CA ASP A 175 -14.67 -14.29 -16.98
C ASP A 175 -14.58 -13.12 -15.99
N GLN A 176 -15.60 -12.96 -15.14
CA GLN A 176 -15.61 -11.97 -14.07
C GLN A 176 -14.50 -12.24 -13.05
N TYR A 177 -14.32 -13.50 -12.63
CA TYR A 177 -13.29 -13.87 -11.67
C TYR A 177 -11.88 -13.62 -12.22
N ASN A 178 -11.61 -14.07 -13.45
CA ASN A 178 -10.30 -13.91 -14.09
C ASN A 178 -9.95 -12.44 -14.33
N LEU A 179 -10.93 -11.59 -14.63
CA LEU A 179 -10.73 -10.15 -14.71
C LEU A 179 -10.26 -9.58 -13.35
N LEU A 180 -10.91 -9.97 -12.26
CA LEU A 180 -10.52 -9.53 -10.91
C LEU A 180 -9.11 -10.01 -10.54
N VAL A 181 -8.75 -11.26 -10.86
CA VAL A 181 -7.38 -11.78 -10.65
C VAL A 181 -6.37 -10.91 -11.40
N SER A 182 -6.60 -10.65 -12.69
CA SER A 182 -5.68 -9.84 -13.51
C SER A 182 -5.54 -8.40 -13.00
N GLU A 183 -6.64 -7.75 -12.61
CA GLU A 183 -6.60 -6.40 -12.03
C GLU A 183 -5.84 -6.39 -10.68
N PHE A 184 -6.02 -7.43 -9.87
CA PHE A 184 -5.37 -7.60 -8.59
C PHE A 184 -3.86 -7.84 -8.71
N GLU A 185 -3.42 -8.74 -9.60
CA GLU A 185 -2.01 -8.98 -9.92
C GLU A 185 -1.32 -7.69 -10.36
N LYS A 186 -1.94 -6.97 -11.30
CA LYS A 186 -1.43 -5.68 -11.79
C LYS A 186 -1.26 -4.67 -10.65
N GLN A 187 -2.20 -4.62 -9.70
CA GLN A 187 -2.09 -3.76 -8.53
C GLN A 187 -0.88 -4.16 -7.66
N ILE A 188 -0.69 -5.45 -7.38
CA ILE A 188 0.47 -5.94 -6.59
C ILE A 188 1.78 -5.58 -7.30
N GLU A 189 1.88 -5.82 -8.62
CA GLU A 189 3.07 -5.49 -9.41
C GLU A 189 3.41 -4.00 -9.37
N GLN A 190 2.41 -3.14 -9.50
CA GLN A 190 2.58 -1.68 -9.38
C GLN A 190 3.11 -1.30 -8.00
N SER A 191 2.53 -1.86 -6.93
CA SER A 191 2.99 -1.64 -5.57
C SER A 191 4.44 -2.07 -5.39
N LEU A 192 4.78 -3.28 -5.87
CA LEU A 192 6.12 -3.84 -5.80
C LEU A 192 7.14 -2.97 -6.53
N ASN A 193 6.82 -2.51 -7.73
CA ASN A 193 7.68 -1.63 -8.51
C ASN A 193 7.90 -0.28 -7.79
N LEU A 194 6.86 0.33 -7.23
CA LEU A 194 6.97 1.58 -6.47
C LEU A 194 7.89 1.41 -5.25
N HIS A 195 7.72 0.32 -4.48
CA HIS A 195 8.56 0.07 -3.31
C HIS A 195 10.02 -0.23 -3.70
N LYS A 196 10.25 -0.95 -4.81
CA LYS A 196 11.60 -1.20 -5.36
C LYS A 196 12.27 0.10 -5.82
N GLN A 197 11.54 0.98 -6.49
CA GLN A 197 12.02 2.30 -6.91
C GLN A 197 12.36 3.20 -5.71
N ALA A 198 11.49 3.23 -4.70
CA ALA A 198 11.75 3.96 -3.46
C ALA A 198 13.03 3.46 -2.76
N LYS A 199 13.18 2.13 -2.61
CA LYS A 199 14.39 1.52 -2.02
C LYS A 199 15.66 1.89 -2.79
N ALA A 200 15.61 1.96 -4.12
CA ALA A 200 16.74 2.35 -4.94
C ALA A 200 17.09 3.85 -4.85
N ALA A 201 16.11 4.72 -4.58
CA ALA A 201 16.29 6.18 -4.47
C ALA A 201 16.87 6.60 -3.10
N MET A 202 16.59 5.84 -2.04
CA MET A 202 16.97 6.16 -0.65
C MET A 202 18.45 6.54 -0.47
N PRO A 203 19.45 5.79 -1.01
CA PRO A 203 20.86 6.14 -0.80
C PRO A 203 21.23 7.53 -1.33
N GLY A 204 20.67 7.92 -2.48
CA GLY A 204 20.91 9.23 -3.09
C GLY A 204 20.30 10.37 -2.26
N LEU A 205 19.16 10.13 -1.62
CA LEU A 205 18.50 11.11 -0.76
C LEU A 205 19.20 11.25 0.59
N ILE A 206 19.66 10.15 1.18
CA ILE A 206 20.51 10.17 2.38
C ILE A 206 21.79 11.00 2.12
N GLN A 207 22.43 10.80 0.97
CA GLN A 207 23.65 11.54 0.62
C GLN A 207 23.36 13.04 0.45
N LYS A 208 22.28 13.41 -0.26
CA LYS A 208 21.86 14.82 -0.41
C LYS A 208 21.62 15.52 0.93
N MET A 209 21.03 14.81 1.90
CA MET A 209 20.85 15.36 3.26
C MET A 209 22.16 15.53 4.03
N LYS A 210 23.11 14.59 3.86
CA LYS A 210 24.45 14.69 4.47
C LYS A 210 25.19 15.90 3.89
N ASP A 211 25.07 16.14 2.58
CA ASP A 211 25.81 17.18 1.87
C ASP A 211 25.21 18.58 2.05
N LYS A 212 23.89 18.70 2.22
CA LYS A 212 23.18 20.00 2.30
C LYS A 212 22.09 20.00 3.39
N PRO A 213 22.46 19.94 4.68
CA PRO A 213 21.50 19.87 5.79
C PRO A 213 20.59 21.11 5.90
N GLU A 214 21.00 22.24 5.34
CA GLU A 214 20.28 23.52 5.40
C GLU A 214 19.09 23.57 4.44
N ILE A 215 19.16 22.82 3.33
CA ILE A 215 18.05 22.63 2.38
C ILE A 215 16.96 21.75 3.00
N VAL A 216 17.28 20.96 4.02
CA VAL A 216 16.37 20.05 4.72
C VAL A 216 15.38 20.80 5.66
N GLN A 217 15.57 22.10 5.91
CA GLN A 217 14.64 22.89 6.72
C GLN A 217 13.37 23.36 5.98
N GLY A 218 13.26 23.15 4.66
CA GLY A 218 12.03 23.35 3.88
C GLY A 218 11.88 22.29 2.78
N GLY A 219 10.64 21.93 2.40
CA GLY A 219 10.30 21.01 1.30
C GLY A 219 10.82 19.57 1.44
N LEU A 220 12.15 19.41 1.46
CA LEU A 220 12.88 18.15 1.56
C LEU A 220 12.59 17.35 2.83
N LYS A 221 12.21 17.98 3.95
CA LYS A 221 11.79 17.25 5.16
C LYS A 221 10.46 16.50 4.95
N ALA A 222 9.61 16.97 4.03
CA ALA A 222 8.42 16.25 3.62
C ALA A 222 8.80 15.15 2.63
N ASP A 223 9.59 15.45 1.59
CA ASP A 223 10.10 14.45 0.64
C ASP A 223 10.80 13.28 1.36
N PHE A 224 11.54 13.59 2.43
CA PHE A 224 12.28 12.62 3.23
C PHE A 224 11.43 11.94 4.33
N ALA A 225 10.53 12.67 5.00
CA ALA A 225 9.59 12.03 5.91
C ALA A 225 8.64 11.10 5.18
N ILE A 226 8.42 11.24 3.87
CA ILE A 226 7.54 10.36 3.13
C ILE A 226 8.27 9.10 2.64
N GLU A 227 9.55 9.22 2.27
CA GLU A 227 10.37 8.03 1.98
C GLU A 227 10.75 7.22 3.23
N LEU A 228 10.81 7.85 4.41
CA LEU A 228 11.24 7.21 5.66
C LEU A 228 10.12 7.00 6.70
N ASN A 229 8.87 7.40 6.44
CA ASN A 229 7.80 7.20 7.44
C ASN A 229 7.20 5.80 7.50
N GLU A 230 7.54 4.87 6.61
CA GLU A 230 6.89 3.56 6.60
C GLU A 230 7.85 2.37 6.58
N ILE A 231 8.80 2.34 7.53
CA ILE A 231 9.60 1.19 8.00
C ILE A 231 11.09 1.40 7.72
N ASP A 232 11.92 1.20 8.76
CA ASP A 232 13.40 1.20 8.76
C ASP A 232 14.05 0.28 7.72
N ASP A 233 13.24 -0.48 7.00
CA ASP A 233 13.62 -1.34 5.90
C ASP A 233 12.40 -1.54 4.97
N LEU A 234 12.51 -1.11 3.71
CA LEU A 234 11.51 -1.43 2.69
C LEU A 234 11.55 -2.93 2.30
N SER A 235 12.59 -3.68 2.71
CA SER A 235 12.75 -5.10 2.36
C SER A 235 11.62 -5.98 2.91
N PRO A 236 11.20 -5.92 4.19
CA PRO A 236 10.03 -6.64 4.68
C PRO A 236 8.75 -6.38 3.89
N ARG A 237 8.52 -5.14 3.43
CA ARG A 237 7.35 -4.81 2.60
C ARG A 237 7.47 -5.42 1.21
N ILE A 238 8.64 -5.31 0.58
CA ILE A 238 8.93 -5.91 -0.73
C ILE A 238 8.78 -7.43 -0.67
N GLU A 239 9.34 -8.10 0.34
CA GLU A 239 9.19 -9.54 0.54
C GLU A 239 7.73 -9.96 0.70
N LYS A 240 6.94 -9.16 1.42
CA LYS A 240 5.50 -9.41 1.59
C LYS A 240 4.73 -9.22 0.28
N LEU A 241 5.08 -8.20 -0.52
CA LEU A 241 4.53 -7.98 -1.86
C LEU A 241 4.88 -9.12 -2.83
N GLU A 242 6.12 -9.60 -2.80
CA GLU A 242 6.55 -10.76 -3.60
C GLU A 242 5.78 -12.02 -3.22
N LYS A 243 5.56 -12.26 -1.92
CA LYS A 243 4.69 -13.35 -1.44
C LYS A 243 3.25 -13.20 -1.93
N TYR A 244 2.70 -11.99 -1.91
CA TYR A 244 1.36 -11.73 -2.44
C TYR A 244 1.28 -11.99 -3.94
N LEU A 245 2.28 -11.57 -4.72
CA LEU A 245 2.29 -11.82 -6.16
C LEU A 245 2.25 -13.32 -6.47
N VAL A 246 3.11 -14.11 -5.83
CA VAL A 246 3.13 -15.58 -5.97
C VAL A 246 1.79 -16.21 -5.55
N GLN A 247 1.13 -15.69 -4.52
CA GLN A 247 -0.19 -16.16 -4.12
C GLN A 247 -1.27 -15.81 -5.15
N ALA A 248 -1.22 -14.62 -5.75
CA ALA A 248 -2.17 -14.18 -6.77
C ALA A 248 -2.06 -15.05 -8.03
N GLU A 249 -0.86 -15.40 -8.47
CA GLU A 249 -0.59 -16.30 -9.60
C GLU A 249 -1.14 -17.73 -9.39
N SER A 250 -1.52 -18.08 -8.15
CA SER A 250 -2.10 -19.38 -7.80
C SER A 250 -3.63 -19.39 -7.64
N LEU A 251 -4.28 -18.23 -7.78
CA LEU A 251 -5.73 -18.06 -7.70
C LEU A 251 -6.46 -18.62 -8.93
#